data_AF-A0A354A051-F1
#
_entry.id   AF-A0A354A051-F1
#
_cell.length_a   1.000
_cell.length_b   1.000
_cell.length_c   1.000
_cell.angle_alpha   90.00
_cell.angle_beta   90.00
_cell.angle_gamma   90.00
#
_symmetry.space_group_name_H-M   'P 1'
#
loop_
_entity.id
_entity.type
_entity.pdbx_description
1 polymer ?
#
loop_
_entity_poly.entity_id
_entity_poly.type
_entity_poly.pdbx_seq_one_letter_code
_entity_poly.pdbx_strand_id
1 'polypeptide(L)'
;MAASGLEYCSGFTGLPDHISVELEFMQKAVSREAQAREEDDNDGALYCLRIQKKFIDEHIMKWIPVFCDKVVAEAKLSFYKEMARLTKYFLEFEKDNIHKYFAEAGG
;
A
#
# COMPACT_ATOMS: atom_id res chain seq x y z
N MET A 1 -18.52 4.33 -0.69
CA MET A 1 -18.10 4.37 -2.11
C MET A 1 -19.14 3.63 -2.95
N ALA A 2 -20.16 4.36 -3.40
CA ALA A 2 -21.21 3.82 -4.29
C ALA A 2 -21.39 4.77 -5.50
N ALA A 3 -20.27 5.20 -6.09
CA ALA A 3 -20.24 6.15 -7.20
C ALA A 3 -19.07 5.86 -8.17
N SER A 4 -18.72 4.60 -8.35
CA SER A 4 -17.74 4.19 -9.35
C SER A 4 -18.29 2.92 -9.97
N GLY A 5 -18.95 3.06 -11.13
CA GLY A 5 -19.64 1.98 -11.83
C GLY A 5 -18.68 0.91 -12.37
N LEU A 6 -18.08 0.15 -11.47
CA LEU A 6 -17.37 -1.07 -11.80
C LEU A 6 -18.31 -2.24 -11.45
N GLU A 7 -18.93 -2.81 -12.47
CA GLU A 7 -19.71 -4.03 -12.31
C GLU A 7 -18.79 -5.17 -11.86
N TYR A 8 -19.22 -5.84 -10.78
CA TYR A 8 -18.54 -7.02 -10.24
C TYR A 8 -18.98 -8.24 -11.04
N CYS A 9 -18.05 -8.92 -11.73
CA CYS A 9 -18.29 -10.23 -12.34
C CYS A 9 -18.65 -11.23 -11.23
N SER A 10 -19.93 -11.62 -11.18
CA SER A 10 -20.55 -12.42 -10.11
C SER A 10 -20.15 -13.92 -10.08
N GLY A 11 -18.97 -14.27 -10.61
CA GLY A 11 -18.46 -15.64 -10.70
C GLY A 11 -17.20 -15.94 -9.87
N PHE A 12 -16.67 -14.97 -9.13
CA PHE A 12 -15.47 -15.14 -8.30
C PHE A 12 -15.85 -15.27 -6.82
N THR A 13 -15.63 -16.44 -6.23
CA THR A 13 -15.97 -16.77 -4.82
C THR A 13 -14.82 -16.56 -3.84
N GLY A 14 -13.66 -16.08 -4.29
CA GLY A 14 -12.66 -15.48 -3.40
C GLY A 14 -12.89 -13.98 -3.30
N LEU A 15 -12.55 -13.34 -2.17
CA LEU A 15 -12.26 -11.90 -2.26
C LEU A 15 -11.19 -11.73 -3.37
N PRO A 16 -11.32 -10.74 -4.28
CA PRO A 16 -10.18 -10.31 -5.09
C PRO A 16 -8.99 -10.17 -4.15
N ASP A 17 -7.83 -10.71 -4.54
CA ASP A 17 -6.66 -10.84 -3.65
C ASP A 17 -6.35 -9.50 -2.96
N HIS A 18 -6.80 -9.38 -1.70
CA HIS A 18 -6.99 -8.08 -1.06
C HIS A 18 -5.66 -7.36 -0.85
N ILE A 19 -4.57 -8.13 -0.66
CA ILE A 19 -3.21 -7.58 -0.57
C ILE A 19 -2.78 -6.95 -1.89
N SER A 20 -3.05 -7.60 -3.02
CA SER A 20 -2.68 -7.10 -4.35
C SER A 20 -3.41 -5.78 -4.65
N VAL A 21 -4.69 -5.69 -4.29
CA VAL A 21 -5.49 -4.45 -4.44
C VAL A 21 -4.96 -3.31 -3.57
N GLU A 22 -4.59 -3.58 -2.31
CA GLU A 22 -4.03 -2.55 -1.44
C GLU A 22 -2.66 -2.05 -1.92
N LEU A 23 -1.80 -2.96 -2.39
CA LEU A 23 -0.49 -2.60 -2.93
C LEU A 23 -0.62 -1.79 -4.25
N GLU A 24 -1.57 -2.15 -5.12
CA GLU A 24 -1.86 -1.39 -6.34
C GLU A 24 -2.39 0.02 -6.02
N PHE A 25 -3.23 0.15 -4.99
CA PHE A 25 -3.68 1.47 -4.53
C PHE A 25 -2.50 2.32 -4.06
N MET A 26 -1.59 1.76 -3.27
CA MET A 26 -0.39 2.47 -2.82
C MET A 26 0.48 2.90 -4.01
N GLN A 27 0.71 2.01 -4.97
CA GLN A 27 1.46 2.31 -6.19
C GLN A 27 0.84 3.49 -6.96
N LYS A 28 -0.49 3.53 -7.11
CA LYS A 28 -1.19 4.66 -7.75
C LYS A 28 -1.03 5.96 -6.97
N ALA A 29 -1.10 5.93 -5.64
CA ALA A 29 -0.94 7.11 -4.80
C ALA A 29 0.49 7.70 -4.89
N VAL A 30 1.51 6.83 -4.90
CA VAL A 30 2.92 7.23 -5.09
C VAL A 30 3.16 7.77 -6.50
N SER A 31 2.61 7.13 -7.53
CA SER A 31 2.75 7.63 -8.91
C SER A 31 2.12 9.02 -9.10
N ARG A 32 1.00 9.30 -8.45
CA ARG A 32 0.38 10.64 -8.48
C ARG A 32 1.18 11.69 -7.71
N GLU A 33 1.78 11.32 -6.59
CA GLU A 33 2.71 12.20 -5.89
C GLU A 33 3.92 12.56 -6.77
N ALA A 34 4.54 11.55 -7.40
CA ALA A 34 5.67 11.76 -8.29
C ALA A 34 5.31 12.71 -9.44
N GLN A 35 4.15 12.52 -10.08
CA GLN A 35 3.67 13.42 -11.12
C GLN A 35 3.47 14.85 -10.60
N ALA A 36 2.83 15.03 -9.44
CA ALA A 36 2.63 16.36 -8.87
C ALA A 36 3.97 17.06 -8.59
N ARG A 37 5.00 16.32 -8.15
CA ARG A 37 6.36 16.86 -7.98
C ARG A 37 7.02 17.26 -9.30
N GLU A 38 6.81 16.49 -10.38
CA GLU A 38 7.31 16.83 -11.71
C GLU A 38 6.63 18.10 -12.29
N GLU A 39 5.39 18.36 -11.88
CA GLU A 39 4.59 19.51 -12.27
C GLU A 39 4.79 20.74 -11.36
N ASP A 40 5.72 20.68 -10.40
CA ASP A 40 5.94 21.69 -9.33
C ASP A 40 4.67 21.98 -8.49
N ASP A 41 3.69 21.06 -8.49
CA ASP A 41 2.47 21.12 -7.67
C ASP A 41 2.73 20.59 -6.26
N ASN A 42 3.28 21.46 -5.41
CA ASN A 42 3.60 21.15 -4.02
C ASN A 42 2.35 20.78 -3.19
N ASP A 43 1.21 21.41 -3.44
CA ASP A 43 -0.03 21.13 -2.71
C ASP A 43 -0.60 19.76 -3.07
N GLY A 44 -0.59 19.41 -4.37
CA GLY A 44 -0.96 18.09 -4.87
C GLY A 44 -0.04 16.98 -4.35
N ALA A 45 1.28 17.22 -4.33
CA ALA A 45 2.25 16.29 -3.77
C ALA A 45 2.00 16.05 -2.27
N LEU A 46 1.82 17.11 -1.48
CA LEU A 46 1.50 17.00 -0.05
C LEU A 46 0.17 16.29 0.21
N TYR A 47 -0.84 16.53 -0.63
CA TYR A 47 -2.12 15.83 -0.55
C TYR A 47 -1.96 14.32 -0.82
N CYS A 48 -1.20 13.93 -1.84
CA CYS A 48 -0.92 12.52 -2.12
C CYS A 48 -0.16 11.87 -0.96
N LEU A 49 0.85 12.55 -0.40
CA LEU A 49 1.62 12.05 0.75
C LEU A 49 0.73 11.84 1.99
N ARG A 50 -0.26 12.71 2.23
CA ARG A 50 -1.28 12.50 3.29
C ARG A 50 -2.09 11.24 3.07
N ILE A 51 -2.51 10.97 1.82
CA ILE A 51 -3.24 9.76 1.47
C ILE A 51 -2.39 8.53 1.72
N GLN A 52 -1.13 8.52 1.25
CA GLN A 52 -0.22 7.39 1.46
C GLN A 52 0.00 7.11 2.94
N LYS A 53 0.29 8.16 3.74
CA LYS A 53 0.45 8.03 5.20
C LYS A 53 -0.78 7.44 5.87
N LYS A 54 -1.96 7.96 5.54
CA LYS A 54 -3.22 7.44 6.10
C LYS A 54 -3.42 5.98 5.71
N PHE A 55 -3.21 5.65 4.44
CA PHE A 55 -3.47 4.30 3.94
C PHE A 55 -2.50 3.27 4.53
N ILE A 56 -1.21 3.61 4.65
CA ILE A 56 -0.24 2.69 5.25
C ILE A 56 -0.53 2.45 6.73
N ASP A 57 -0.89 3.50 7.50
CA ASP A 57 -1.15 3.40 8.94
C ASP A 57 -2.49 2.73 9.27
N GLU A 58 -3.53 3.01 8.49
CA GLU A 58 -4.91 2.58 8.80
C GLU A 58 -5.32 1.29 8.07
N HIS A 59 -4.66 0.91 6.99
CA HIS A 59 -5.01 -0.28 6.20
C HIS A 59 -3.86 -1.30 6.15
N ILE A 60 -2.79 -0.99 5.41
CA ILE A 60 -1.72 -1.95 5.10
C ILE A 60 -1.09 -2.53 6.38
N MET A 61 -0.65 -1.66 7.29
CA MET A 61 0.07 -2.08 8.49
C MET A 61 -0.82 -2.72 9.56
N LYS A 62 -2.15 -2.72 9.38
CA LYS A 62 -3.07 -3.36 10.33
C LYS A 62 -3.08 -4.87 10.22
N TRP A 63 -2.84 -5.41 9.03
CA TRP A 63 -3.05 -6.83 8.80
C TRP A 63 -2.00 -7.48 7.89
N ILE A 64 -1.41 -6.77 6.93
CA ILE A 64 -0.46 -7.37 5.98
C ILE A 64 0.78 -7.96 6.68
N PRO A 65 1.43 -7.29 7.66
CA PRO A 65 2.57 -7.88 8.37
C PRO A 65 2.22 -9.21 9.07
N VAL A 66 1.04 -9.29 9.69
CA VAL A 66 0.55 -10.52 10.34
C VAL A 66 0.23 -11.60 9.31
N PHE A 67 -0.32 -11.22 8.16
CA PHE A 67 -0.53 -12.13 7.04
C PHE A 67 0.80 -12.69 6.53
N CYS A 68 1.81 -11.84 6.32
CA CYS A 68 3.14 -12.27 5.91
C CYS A 68 3.76 -13.27 6.91
N ASP A 69 3.63 -13.02 8.21
CA ASP A 69 4.12 -13.95 9.25
C ASP A 69 3.46 -15.34 9.13
N LYS A 70 2.15 -15.38 8.85
CA LYS A 70 1.43 -16.64 8.61
C LYS A 70 1.89 -17.34 7.33
N VAL A 71 2.13 -16.60 6.24
CA VAL A 71 2.67 -17.18 5.00
C VAL A 71 4.06 -17.78 5.24
N VAL A 72 4.93 -17.10 5.98
CA VAL A 72 6.26 -17.61 6.33
C VAL A 72 6.18 -18.92 7.13
N ALA A 73 5.25 -19.00 8.08
CA ALA A 73 5.06 -20.20 8.89
C ALA A 73 4.52 -21.38 8.06
N GLU A 74 3.48 -21.14 7.27
CA GLU A 74 2.64 -22.21 6.69
C GLU A 74 2.98 -22.56 5.23
N ALA A 75 3.65 -21.69 4.48
CA ALA A 75 3.93 -21.95 3.07
C ALA A 75 4.84 -23.19 2.90
N LYS A 76 4.51 -24.04 1.93
CA LYS A 76 5.33 -25.23 1.62
C LYS A 76 6.55 -24.89 0.76
N LEU A 77 6.41 -23.89 -0.10
CA LEU A 77 7.47 -23.46 -1.02
C LEU A 77 8.25 -22.30 -0.41
N SER A 78 9.58 -22.41 -0.39
CA SER A 78 10.47 -21.37 0.13
C SER A 78 10.27 -20.03 -0.58
N PHE A 79 9.95 -20.04 -1.88
CA PHE A 79 9.65 -18.83 -2.65
C PHE A 79 8.61 -17.92 -1.97
N TYR A 80 7.47 -18.46 -1.55
CA TYR A 80 6.42 -17.67 -0.92
C TYR A 80 6.81 -17.17 0.48
N LYS A 81 7.66 -17.91 1.21
CA LYS A 81 8.21 -17.44 2.49
C LYS A 81 9.10 -16.23 2.30
N GLU A 82 10.02 -16.31 1.34
CA GLU A 82 10.95 -15.20 1.07
C GLU A 82 10.21 -13.97 0.53
N MET A 83 9.23 -14.15 -0.35
CA MET A 83 8.37 -13.05 -0.80
C MET A 83 7.60 -12.41 0.37
N ALA A 84 7.04 -13.20 1.28
CA ALA A 84 6.35 -12.66 2.44
C ALA A 84 7.28 -11.89 3.40
N ARG A 85 8.51 -12.38 3.62
CA ARG A 85 9.53 -11.66 4.40
C ARG A 85 9.88 -10.33 3.73
N LEU A 86 10.17 -10.35 2.44
CA LEU A 86 10.52 -9.17 1.67
C LEU A 86 9.40 -8.12 1.73
N THR A 87 8.17 -8.53 1.48
CA THR A 87 7.00 -7.63 1.54
C THR A 87 6.86 -7.01 2.93
N LYS A 88 6.97 -7.79 4.00
CA LYS A 88 6.88 -7.27 5.37
C LYS A 88 7.97 -6.23 5.65
N TYR A 89 9.23 -6.55 5.36
CA TYR A 89 10.33 -5.61 5.57
C TYR A 89 10.19 -4.34 4.74
N PHE A 90 9.76 -4.48 3.48
CA PHE A 90 9.50 -3.32 2.62
C PHE A 90 8.42 -2.41 3.20
N LEU A 91 7.31 -2.97 3.69
CA LEU A 91 6.22 -2.18 4.25
C LEU A 91 6.61 -1.47 5.55
N GLU A 92 7.41 -2.11 6.41
CA GLU A 92 7.97 -1.49 7.61
C GLU A 92 8.90 -0.33 7.24
N PHE A 93 9.81 -0.56 6.30
CA PHE A 93 10.71 0.47 5.76
C PHE A 93 9.93 1.64 5.15
N GLU A 94 8.92 1.35 4.33
CA GLU A 94 8.13 2.37 3.63
C GLU A 94 7.32 3.23 4.60
N LYS A 95 6.74 2.61 5.63
CA LYS A 95 6.03 3.34 6.69
C LYS A 95 6.92 4.39 7.35
N ASP A 96 8.14 4.00 7.71
CA ASP A 96 9.09 4.90 8.37
C ASP A 96 9.50 6.06 7.44
N ASN A 97 9.71 5.77 6.14
CA ASN A 97 10.03 6.81 5.15
C ASN A 97 8.87 7.77 4.91
N ILE A 98 7.64 7.27 4.74
CA ILE A 98 6.46 8.13 4.58
C ILE A 98 6.27 9.04 5.80
N HIS A 99 6.48 8.53 7.01
CA HIS A 99 6.41 9.35 8.23
C HIS A 99 7.48 10.44 8.25
N LYS A 100 8.71 10.10 7.82
CA LYS A 100 9.81 11.06 7.68
C LYS A 100 9.48 12.15 6.66
N TYR A 101 9.08 11.78 5.43
CA TYR A 101 8.74 12.74 4.37
C TYR A 101 7.59 13.64 4.78
N PHE A 102 6.61 13.11 5.50
CA PHE A 102 5.49 13.89 5.99
C PHE A 102 5.91 14.93 7.04
N ALA A 103 6.85 14.59 7.92
CA ALA A 103 7.41 15.53 8.89
C ALA A 103 8.23 16.63 8.21
N GLU A 104 9.00 16.28 7.17
CA GLU A 104 9.81 17.23 6.38
C GLU A 104 8.94 18.18 5.54
N ALA A 105 7.81 17.70 5.00
CA ALA A 105 6.89 18.51 4.20
C ALA A 105 5.90 19.36 5.03
N GLY A 106 5.81 19.11 6.34
CA GLY A 106 4.95 19.83 7.28
C GLY A 106 5.66 20.92 8.10
N GLY A 107 6.98 21.07 7.94
CA GLY A 107 7.79 22.14 8.54
C GLY A 107 8.11 23.24 7.54
#